data_AF-A0A6V7XHE9-F1
#
_entry.id   AF-A0A6V7XHE9-F1
#
_cell.length_a   1.000
_cell.length_b   1.000
_cell.length_c   1.000
_cell.angle_alpha   90.00
_cell.angle_beta   90.00
_cell.angle_gamma   90.00
#
_symmetry.space_group_name_H-M   'P 1'
#
loop_
_entity.id
_entity.type
_entity.pdbx_description
1 polymer ?
#
loop_
_entity_poly.entity_id
_entity_poly.type
_entity_poly.pdbx_seq_one_letter_code
_entity_poly.pdbx_strand_id
1 'polypeptide(L)'
;MSNVQCAQCNNKPACNADTFFASHLFCWEKELNKWTATKGKRVCKKGLCFVGINKGEKGIVQGCGKCSGQNNLDKCFNCSIPLCNDETKLSQIKCYQLATNQRPNERKAKTCHPSYDSCYIARDIFWRTEQNCGECPVKFKDCITCNHTDLCNEDSLLPLSETTAETKTISLVPSTTTSASTTKEPTNFIKGTTNRFSSKSAAQINKNENNMLALTLLTLIIYYIF
;
A
#
# COMPACT_ATOMS: atom_id res chain seq x y z
N MET A 1 1.56 -30.35 13.42
CA MET A 1 1.03 -29.79 14.69
C MET A 1 -0.48 -29.87 14.67
N SER A 2 -1.14 -30.22 15.79
CA SER A 2 -2.61 -30.34 15.83
C SER A 2 -3.32 -28.98 15.86
N ASN A 3 -4.51 -28.92 15.26
CA ASN A 3 -5.42 -27.77 15.24
C ASN A 3 -6.46 -27.82 16.38
N VAL A 4 -6.08 -28.37 17.52
CA VAL A 4 -6.98 -28.61 18.66
C VAL A 4 -6.98 -27.40 19.60
N GLN A 5 -8.17 -26.92 19.94
CA GLN A 5 -8.38 -25.88 20.96
C GLN A 5 -8.29 -26.50 22.36
N CYS A 6 -7.66 -25.79 23.29
CA CYS A 6 -7.43 -26.27 24.65
C CYS A 6 -7.96 -25.28 25.69
N ALA A 7 -8.77 -25.80 26.62
CA ALA A 7 -9.25 -25.11 27.81
C ALA A 7 -8.83 -25.88 29.06
N GLN A 8 -8.43 -25.18 30.11
CA GLN A 8 -8.02 -25.80 31.37
C GLN A 8 -9.25 -26.00 32.27
N CYS A 9 -9.51 -27.25 32.66
CA CYS A 9 -10.64 -27.61 33.53
C CYS A 9 -10.62 -26.94 34.91
N ASN A 10 -9.42 -26.62 35.43
CA ASN A 10 -9.22 -26.06 36.78
C ASN A 10 -10.01 -26.82 37.86
N ASN A 11 -9.91 -28.15 37.84
CA ASN A 11 -10.57 -29.09 38.75
C ASN A 11 -12.11 -29.06 38.76
N LYS A 12 -12.77 -28.45 37.75
CA LYS A 12 -14.22 -28.55 37.60
C LYS A 12 -14.65 -29.95 37.14
N PRO A 13 -15.68 -30.58 37.75
CA PRO A 13 -16.25 -31.82 37.25
C PRO A 13 -16.91 -31.61 35.87
N ALA A 14 -16.97 -32.68 35.07
CA ALA A 14 -17.60 -32.71 33.73
C ALA A 14 -17.10 -31.63 32.73
N CYS A 15 -15.87 -31.13 32.90
CA CYS A 15 -15.26 -30.10 32.05
C CYS A 15 -14.93 -30.56 30.61
N ASN A 16 -15.14 -31.83 30.27
CA ASN A 16 -14.84 -32.43 28.98
C ASN A 16 -16.01 -32.39 27.98
N ALA A 17 -17.10 -31.67 28.29
CA ALA A 17 -18.25 -31.47 27.41
C ALA A 17 -18.03 -30.33 26.40
N ASP A 18 -18.65 -30.42 25.21
CA ASP A 18 -18.57 -29.37 24.18
C ASP A 18 -19.06 -28.00 24.66
N THR A 19 -20.05 -27.99 25.55
CA THR A 19 -20.57 -26.78 26.22
C THR A 19 -19.49 -26.05 27.02
N PHE A 20 -18.51 -26.77 27.58
CA PHE A 20 -17.36 -26.16 28.24
C PHE A 20 -16.55 -25.34 27.23
N PHE A 21 -16.23 -25.88 26.06
CA PHE A 21 -15.48 -25.13 25.02
C PHE A 21 -16.29 -23.97 24.46
N ALA A 22 -17.60 -24.15 24.20
CA ALA A 22 -18.48 -23.10 23.71
C ALA A 22 -18.60 -21.91 24.69
N SER A 23 -18.45 -22.13 25.99
CA SER A 23 -18.47 -21.07 27.01
C SER A 23 -17.19 -20.21 27.08
N HIS A 24 -16.13 -20.59 26.38
CA HIS A 24 -14.83 -19.90 26.44
C HIS A 24 -14.57 -19.01 25.23
N LEU A 25 -14.00 -17.83 25.49
CA LEU A 25 -13.54 -16.93 24.44
C LEU A 25 -12.27 -17.48 23.78
N PHE A 26 -12.35 -17.77 22.48
CA PHE A 26 -11.20 -17.99 21.60
C PHE A 26 -11.17 -16.89 20.54
N CYS A 27 -9.98 -16.42 20.17
CA CYS A 27 -9.77 -15.35 19.20
C CYS A 27 -9.12 -15.91 17.92
N TRP A 28 -9.19 -15.16 16.83
CA TRP A 28 -8.21 -15.32 15.75
C TRP A 28 -6.83 -14.89 16.24
N GLU A 29 -5.80 -15.64 15.87
CA GLU A 29 -4.39 -15.38 16.13
C GLU A 29 -3.64 -15.23 14.80
N LYS A 30 -3.05 -14.05 14.58
CA LYS A 30 -2.24 -13.70 13.41
C LYS A 30 -1.07 -12.83 13.85
N GLU A 31 0.14 -13.31 13.56
CA GLU A 31 1.39 -12.57 13.71
C GLU A 31 1.73 -11.86 12.40
N LEU A 32 2.57 -10.82 12.48
CA LEU A 32 2.90 -9.93 11.36
C LEU A 32 3.36 -10.66 10.08
N ASN A 33 4.21 -11.67 10.25
CA ASN A 33 4.79 -12.44 9.15
C ASN A 33 3.92 -13.61 8.67
N LYS A 34 2.66 -13.73 9.16
CA LYS A 34 1.74 -14.81 8.78
C LYS A 34 0.67 -14.27 7.82
N TRP A 35 0.57 -14.89 6.64
CA TRP A 35 -0.43 -14.55 5.64
C TRP A 35 -1.86 -14.80 6.12
N THR A 36 -2.09 -15.91 6.82
CA THR A 36 -3.42 -16.37 7.25
C THR A 36 -3.57 -16.33 8.77
N ALA A 37 -4.77 -15.95 9.21
CA ALA A 37 -5.21 -16.10 10.58
C ALA A 37 -5.40 -17.57 10.97
N THR A 38 -5.17 -17.90 12.24
CA THR A 38 -5.43 -19.24 12.78
C THR A 38 -6.36 -19.16 13.99
N LYS A 39 -7.18 -20.19 14.25
CA LYS A 39 -8.00 -20.24 15.47
C LYS A 39 -7.07 -20.35 16.68
N GLY A 40 -7.21 -19.43 17.63
CA GLY A 40 -6.39 -19.41 18.83
C GLY A 40 -6.53 -20.69 19.64
N LYS A 41 -5.40 -21.26 20.03
CA LYS A 41 -5.36 -22.61 20.65
C LYS A 41 -5.66 -22.60 22.13
N ARG A 42 -5.62 -21.43 22.77
CA ARG A 42 -5.83 -21.26 24.22
C ARG A 42 -6.98 -20.29 24.47
N VAL A 43 -7.71 -20.54 25.55
CA VAL A 43 -8.73 -19.62 26.08
C VAL A 43 -8.13 -18.24 26.31
N CYS A 44 -8.80 -17.21 25.80
CA CYS A 44 -8.41 -15.83 26.01
C CYS A 44 -8.79 -15.35 27.43
N LYS A 45 -7.89 -15.57 28.39
CA LYS A 45 -8.07 -15.20 29.80
C LYS A 45 -8.31 -13.70 30.04
N LYS A 46 -8.00 -12.82 29.07
CA LYS A 46 -8.25 -11.37 29.14
C LYS A 46 -9.68 -10.96 28.77
N GLY A 47 -10.54 -11.88 28.31
CA GLY A 47 -11.96 -11.63 28.03
C GLY A 47 -12.24 -10.74 26.79
N LEU A 48 -11.21 -10.40 26.02
CA LEU A 48 -11.30 -9.58 24.82
C LEU A 48 -10.38 -10.12 23.72
N CYS A 49 -10.84 -10.06 22.49
CA CYS A 49 -10.03 -10.26 21.29
C CYS A 49 -9.76 -8.89 20.63
N PHE A 50 -8.62 -8.76 19.96
CA PHE A 50 -8.28 -7.57 19.19
C PHE A 50 -7.87 -7.91 17.75
N VAL A 51 -8.06 -6.95 16.85
CA VAL A 51 -7.50 -6.91 15.50
C VAL A 51 -7.01 -5.49 15.21
N GLY A 52 -5.88 -5.32 14.54
CA GLY A 52 -5.33 -4.00 14.24
C GLY A 52 -4.19 -4.04 13.23
N ILE A 53 -3.79 -2.87 12.74
CA ILE A 53 -2.63 -2.70 11.86
C ILE A 53 -1.41 -2.36 12.71
N ASN A 54 -0.26 -2.99 12.46
CA ASN A 54 0.98 -2.60 13.13
C ASN A 54 1.59 -1.33 12.51
N LYS A 55 1.99 -0.38 13.35
CA LYS A 55 2.53 0.93 12.94
C LYS A 55 3.78 0.83 12.06
N GLY A 56 4.69 -0.09 12.38
CA GLY A 56 5.99 -0.24 11.72
C GLY A 56 5.93 -1.09 10.46
N GLU A 57 5.38 -2.31 10.57
CA GLU A 57 5.36 -3.29 9.47
C GLU A 57 4.11 -3.19 8.58
N LYS A 58 3.10 -2.38 8.97
CA LYS A 58 1.81 -2.19 8.29
C LYS A 58 0.99 -3.47 8.05
N GLY A 59 1.42 -4.62 8.57
CA GLY A 59 0.68 -5.88 8.58
C GLY A 59 -0.49 -5.90 9.58
N ILE A 60 -1.48 -6.75 9.30
CA ILE A 60 -2.60 -7.03 10.20
C ILE A 60 -2.16 -8.00 11.29
N VAL A 61 -2.50 -7.70 12.55
CA VAL A 61 -2.31 -8.60 13.70
C VAL A 61 -3.63 -8.86 14.41
N GLN A 62 -3.75 -10.07 14.96
CA GLN A 62 -4.93 -10.55 15.66
C GLN A 62 -4.50 -11.36 16.89
N GLY A 63 -5.24 -11.24 18.00
CA GLY A 63 -5.02 -12.11 19.15
C GLY A 63 -5.90 -11.82 20.36
N CYS A 64 -5.52 -12.42 21.48
CA CYS A 64 -6.15 -12.19 22.79
C CYS A 64 -5.61 -10.92 23.47
N GLY A 65 -6.49 -10.05 23.94
CA GLY A 65 -6.17 -8.82 24.64
C GLY A 65 -7.02 -7.64 24.18
N LYS A 66 -6.53 -6.44 24.48
CA LYS A 66 -7.18 -5.18 24.13
C LYS A 66 -6.21 -4.22 23.45
N CYS A 67 -6.70 -3.42 22.50
CA CYS A 67 -5.96 -2.38 21.79
C CYS A 67 -5.24 -1.40 22.74
N SER A 68 -5.88 -1.00 23.84
CA SER A 68 -5.29 -0.07 24.83
C SER A 68 -4.08 -0.65 25.58
N GLY A 69 -3.72 -1.92 25.38
CA GLY A 69 -2.48 -2.52 25.88
C GLY A 69 -1.42 -2.74 24.78
N GLN A 70 -1.63 -2.17 23.58
CA GLN A 70 -0.86 -2.43 22.37
C GLN A 70 -0.48 -1.10 21.68
N ASN A 71 0.52 -0.39 22.22
CA ASN A 71 0.91 0.96 21.76
C ASN A 71 1.32 1.02 20.27
N ASN A 72 1.72 -0.12 19.69
CA ASN A 72 2.25 -0.23 18.34
C ASN A 72 1.16 -0.48 17.27
N LEU A 73 -0.13 -0.34 17.60
CA LEU A 73 -1.24 -0.58 16.67
C LEU A 73 -1.98 0.70 16.24
N ASP A 74 -2.34 0.73 14.96
CA ASP A 74 -3.28 1.63 14.29
C ASP A 74 -4.59 0.88 14.00
N LYS A 75 -5.69 1.62 13.77
CA LYS A 75 -7.02 1.09 13.39
C LYS A 75 -7.54 -0.07 14.26
N CYS A 76 -7.14 -0.12 15.53
CA CYS A 76 -7.35 -1.31 16.33
C CYS A 76 -8.79 -1.41 16.87
N PHE A 77 -9.41 -2.59 16.70
CA PHE A 77 -10.77 -2.92 17.13
C PHE A 77 -10.76 -4.01 18.21
N ASN A 78 -11.66 -3.91 19.19
CA ASN A 78 -11.84 -4.89 20.28
C ASN A 78 -13.22 -5.54 20.20
N CYS A 79 -13.33 -6.80 20.61
CA CYS A 79 -14.61 -7.50 20.73
C CYS A 79 -14.56 -8.68 21.70
N SER A 80 -15.73 -9.14 22.16
CA SER A 80 -15.84 -10.07 23.31
C SER A 80 -16.53 -11.41 23.00
N ILE A 81 -16.85 -11.69 21.73
CA ILE A 81 -17.49 -12.96 21.32
C ILE A 81 -16.47 -13.87 20.60
N PRO A 82 -16.64 -15.20 20.58
CA PRO A 82 -15.68 -16.10 19.93
C PRO A 82 -15.39 -15.74 18.47
N LEU A 83 -14.11 -15.73 18.10
CA LEU A 83 -13.60 -15.50 16.73
C LEU A 83 -14.08 -14.18 16.09
N CYS A 84 -14.38 -13.17 16.91
CA CYS A 84 -14.96 -11.89 16.48
C CYS A 84 -14.00 -10.92 15.79
N ASN A 85 -12.70 -11.08 16.04
CA ASN A 85 -11.64 -10.15 15.66
C ASN A 85 -11.17 -10.38 14.22
N ASP A 86 -12.13 -10.48 13.30
CA ASP A 86 -11.92 -10.69 11.87
C ASP A 86 -11.31 -9.45 11.19
N GLU A 87 -10.57 -9.65 10.09
CA GLU A 87 -9.88 -8.58 9.36
C GLU A 87 -10.85 -7.57 8.73
N THR A 88 -12.08 -7.99 8.40
CA THR A 88 -13.16 -7.12 7.90
C THR A 88 -13.65 -6.07 8.90
N LYS A 89 -13.21 -6.12 10.17
CA LYS A 89 -13.48 -5.06 11.16
C LYS A 89 -12.60 -3.82 10.96
N LEU A 90 -11.55 -3.91 10.16
CA LEU A 90 -10.68 -2.79 9.84
C LEU A 90 -11.26 -1.98 8.67
N SER A 91 -11.26 -0.64 8.77
CA SER A 91 -11.73 0.20 7.68
C SER A 91 -10.82 0.10 6.46
N GLN A 92 -11.45 -0.09 5.29
CA GLN A 92 -10.81 -0.12 3.98
C GLN A 92 -11.48 0.91 3.08
N ILE A 93 -10.68 1.63 2.31
CA ILE A 93 -11.16 2.41 1.16
C ILE A 93 -10.96 1.62 -0.14
N LYS A 94 -11.62 2.06 -1.19
CA LYS A 94 -11.35 1.64 -2.58
C LYS A 94 -10.57 2.73 -3.28
N CYS A 95 -9.58 2.34 -4.08
CA CYS A 95 -8.90 3.24 -5.00
C CYS A 95 -9.07 2.73 -6.42
N TYR A 96 -8.94 3.62 -7.39
CA TYR A 96 -8.68 3.22 -8.76
C TYR A 96 -7.27 2.64 -8.88
N GLN A 97 -7.16 1.54 -9.63
CA GLN A 97 -5.91 0.92 -10.04
C GLN A 97 -5.98 0.55 -11.53
N LEU A 98 -4.86 0.72 -12.24
CA LEU A 98 -4.75 0.30 -13.64
C LEU A 98 -4.48 -1.21 -13.72
N ALA A 99 -5.21 -1.91 -14.58
CA ALA A 99 -4.94 -3.32 -14.87
C ALA A 99 -3.74 -3.44 -15.81
N THR A 100 -2.57 -3.83 -15.29
CA THR A 100 -1.30 -3.95 -16.06
C THR A 100 -1.32 -4.93 -17.23
N ASN A 101 -2.34 -5.80 -17.30
CA ASN A 101 -2.38 -6.99 -18.16
C ASN A 101 -3.54 -6.97 -19.18
N GLN A 102 -4.31 -5.89 -19.29
CA GLN A 102 -5.40 -5.76 -20.25
C GLN A 102 -5.21 -4.49 -21.08
N ARG A 103 -5.38 -4.60 -22.40
CA ARG A 103 -5.40 -3.47 -23.33
C ARG A 103 -6.82 -3.31 -23.88
N PRO A 104 -7.43 -2.11 -23.87
CA PRO A 104 -6.93 -0.88 -23.25
C PRO A 104 -6.75 -1.03 -21.73
N ASN A 105 -5.87 -0.22 -21.14
CA ASN A 105 -5.57 -0.26 -19.70
C ASN A 105 -6.80 0.20 -18.89
N GLU A 106 -7.70 -0.73 -18.57
CA GLU A 106 -8.90 -0.41 -17.81
C GLU A 106 -8.55 -0.02 -16.36
N ARG A 107 -9.05 1.14 -15.95
CA ARG A 107 -9.17 1.57 -14.56
C ARG A 107 -10.17 0.65 -13.85
N LYS A 108 -9.76 0.03 -12.74
CA LYS A 108 -10.63 -0.81 -11.91
C LYS A 108 -10.64 -0.31 -10.48
N ALA A 109 -11.84 -0.21 -9.90
CA ALA A 109 -12.02 0.00 -8.48
C ALA A 109 -11.52 -1.25 -7.72
N LYS A 110 -10.60 -1.07 -6.78
CA LYS A 110 -10.11 -2.15 -5.91
C LYS A 110 -10.04 -1.69 -4.46
N THR A 111 -10.49 -2.56 -3.56
CA THR A 111 -10.33 -2.38 -2.13
C THR A 111 -8.85 -2.41 -1.74
N CYS A 112 -8.42 -1.44 -0.95
CA CYS A 112 -7.06 -1.35 -0.45
C CYS A 112 -6.80 -2.27 0.74
N HIS A 113 -5.53 -2.62 0.98
CA HIS A 113 -5.14 -3.22 2.25
C HIS A 113 -5.51 -2.24 3.40
N PRO A 114 -6.04 -2.70 4.55
CA PRO A 114 -6.55 -1.79 5.60
C PRO A 114 -5.47 -0.90 6.23
N SER A 115 -4.18 -1.11 5.95
CA SER A 115 -3.11 -0.19 6.34
C SER A 115 -3.10 1.15 5.59
N TYR A 116 -3.88 1.27 4.50
CA TYR A 116 -3.98 2.49 3.70
C TYR A 116 -5.30 3.21 3.97
N ASP A 117 -5.21 4.53 4.05
CA ASP A 117 -6.32 5.49 4.19
C ASP A 117 -6.37 6.50 3.04
N SER A 118 -5.54 6.30 2.03
CA SER A 118 -5.33 7.22 0.93
C SER A 118 -5.21 6.49 -0.41
N CYS A 119 -5.48 7.24 -1.48
CA CYS A 119 -5.20 6.87 -2.86
C CYS A 119 -4.24 7.89 -3.45
N TYR A 120 -3.41 7.48 -4.42
CA TYR A 120 -2.68 8.41 -5.26
C TYR A 120 -3.01 8.26 -6.73
N ILE A 121 -2.83 9.36 -7.46
CA ILE A 121 -2.72 9.39 -8.91
C ILE A 121 -1.43 10.15 -9.28
N ALA A 122 -0.69 9.63 -10.24
CA ALA A 122 0.58 10.20 -10.70
C ALA A 122 0.72 10.13 -12.22
N ARG A 123 1.65 10.90 -12.80
CA ARG A 123 2.21 10.62 -14.13
C ARG A 123 3.64 10.13 -14.02
N ASP A 124 3.97 9.10 -14.79
CA ASP A 124 5.36 8.69 -14.98
C ASP A 124 6.10 9.58 -15.99
N ILE A 125 7.41 9.34 -16.17
CA ILE A 125 8.26 10.09 -17.11
C ILE A 125 7.85 9.96 -18.58
N PHE A 126 6.91 9.06 -18.91
CA PHE A 126 6.34 8.85 -20.24
C PHE A 126 4.91 9.38 -20.34
N TRP A 127 4.49 10.24 -19.40
CA TRP A 127 3.15 10.83 -19.29
C TRP A 127 2.01 9.81 -19.10
N ARG A 128 2.32 8.58 -18.68
CA ARG A 128 1.31 7.56 -18.39
C ARG A 128 0.81 7.75 -16.97
N THR A 129 -0.50 7.75 -16.79
CA THR A 129 -1.11 7.75 -15.46
C THR A 129 -0.71 6.47 -14.70
N GLU A 130 -0.35 6.57 -13.43
CA GLU A 130 -0.31 5.48 -12.45
C GLU A 130 -1.32 5.81 -11.33
N GLN A 131 -2.07 4.81 -10.86
CA GLN A 131 -3.09 4.97 -9.82
C GLN A 131 -3.00 3.81 -8.84
N ASN A 132 -2.98 4.10 -7.54
CA ASN A 132 -2.92 3.05 -6.53
C ASN A 132 -3.43 3.49 -5.14
N CYS A 133 -3.45 2.53 -4.22
CA CYS A 133 -3.58 2.77 -2.79
C CYS A 133 -2.29 3.37 -2.20
N GLY A 134 -2.44 4.21 -1.18
CA GLY A 134 -1.36 4.83 -0.42
C GLY A 134 -1.04 6.25 -0.85
N GLU A 135 0.04 6.77 -0.26
CA GLU A 135 0.58 8.11 -0.54
C GLU A 135 1.46 8.12 -1.80
N CYS A 136 1.67 9.31 -2.36
CA CYS A 136 2.52 9.55 -3.52
C CYS A 136 3.95 8.99 -3.37
N PRO A 137 4.36 8.04 -4.22
CA PRO A 137 5.75 7.58 -4.27
C PRO A 137 6.70 8.70 -4.71
N VAL A 138 7.80 8.91 -3.98
CA VAL A 138 8.86 9.91 -4.25
C VAL A 138 9.51 9.84 -5.65
N LYS A 139 9.26 8.78 -6.42
CA LYS A 139 9.68 8.64 -7.84
C LYS A 139 8.89 9.55 -8.79
N PHE A 140 7.72 10.04 -8.39
CA PHE A 140 6.86 10.86 -9.23
C PHE A 140 6.98 12.34 -8.90
N LYS A 141 7.12 13.17 -9.93
CA LYS A 141 7.05 14.64 -9.80
C LYS A 141 5.60 15.12 -9.81
N ASP A 142 4.84 14.65 -10.78
CA ASP A 142 3.42 14.96 -10.92
C ASP A 142 2.61 13.87 -10.20
N CYS A 143 2.33 14.07 -8.92
CA CYS A 143 1.54 13.14 -8.12
C CYS A 143 0.66 13.86 -7.10
N ILE A 144 -0.57 13.39 -6.94
CA ILE A 144 -1.55 13.89 -5.99
C ILE A 144 -2.07 12.72 -5.14
N THR A 145 -2.10 12.93 -3.82
CA THR A 145 -2.70 12.01 -2.85
C THR A 145 -4.05 12.56 -2.39
N CYS A 146 -5.06 11.70 -2.25
CA CYS A 146 -6.36 12.02 -1.69
C CYS A 146 -6.72 11.01 -0.59
N ASN A 147 -7.41 11.47 0.46
CA ASN A 147 -7.53 10.74 1.73
C ASN A 147 -9.00 10.43 2.10
N HIS A 148 -9.18 9.33 2.82
CA HIS A 148 -10.42 8.90 3.50
C HIS A 148 -11.69 8.83 2.61
N THR A 149 -11.53 8.77 1.29
CA THR A 149 -12.64 8.84 0.33
C THR A 149 -12.48 7.75 -0.73
N ASP A 150 -13.54 6.97 -0.97
CA ASP A 150 -13.55 5.94 -2.00
C ASP A 150 -13.37 6.57 -3.39
N LEU A 151 -12.50 5.97 -4.19
CA LEU A 151 -12.26 6.26 -5.61
C LEU A 151 -11.81 7.70 -5.92
N CYS A 152 -11.28 8.42 -4.93
CA CYS A 152 -10.95 9.84 -5.06
C CYS A 152 -9.84 10.18 -6.07
N ASN A 153 -9.06 9.21 -6.54
CA ASN A 153 -7.85 9.43 -7.32
C ASN A 153 -8.10 9.55 -8.84
N GLU A 154 -9.00 10.43 -9.28
CA GLU A 154 -9.37 10.63 -10.69
C GLU A 154 -8.34 11.40 -11.53
N ASP A 155 -8.34 11.21 -12.87
CA ASP A 155 -7.44 11.93 -13.81
C ASP A 155 -7.60 13.44 -13.77
N SER A 156 -8.81 13.91 -13.45
CA SER A 156 -9.18 15.32 -13.32
C SER A 156 -8.34 16.08 -12.28
N LEU A 157 -7.72 15.36 -11.34
CA LEU A 157 -6.79 15.95 -10.37
C LEU A 157 -5.45 16.34 -10.98
N LEU A 158 -4.95 15.57 -11.95
CA LEU A 158 -3.64 15.83 -12.56
C LEU A 158 -3.74 17.07 -13.46
N PRO A 159 -2.84 18.06 -13.32
CA PRO A 159 -2.86 19.25 -14.16
C PRO A 159 -2.79 18.87 -15.64
N LEU A 160 -3.66 19.49 -16.44
CA LEU A 160 -3.54 19.41 -17.90
C LEU A 160 -2.19 20.00 -18.28
N SER A 161 -1.42 19.27 -19.08
CA SER A 161 -0.18 19.82 -19.62
C SER A 161 -0.56 21.00 -20.52
N GLU A 162 -0.21 22.22 -20.11
CA GLU A 162 -0.33 23.39 -20.98
C GLU A 162 0.55 23.14 -22.21
N THR A 163 -0.10 22.66 -23.27
CA THR A 163 0.49 22.69 -24.59
C THR A 163 0.47 24.16 -24.96
N THR A 164 1.63 24.82 -24.95
CA THR A 164 1.80 26.18 -25.42
C THR A 164 1.56 26.24 -26.93
N ALA A 165 0.27 26.19 -27.28
CA ALA A 165 -0.22 26.59 -28.57
C ALA A 165 -0.09 28.12 -28.64
N GLU A 166 1.12 28.60 -28.93
CA GLU A 166 1.33 29.94 -29.46
C GLU A 166 0.60 30.06 -30.79
N THR A 167 -0.71 30.32 -30.71
CA THR A 167 -1.50 30.76 -31.85
C THR A 167 -0.97 32.13 -32.25
N LYS A 168 -0.01 32.14 -33.17
CA LYS A 168 0.42 33.35 -33.87
C LYS A 168 -0.75 33.87 -34.70
N THR A 169 -1.59 34.68 -34.08
CA THR A 169 -2.55 35.51 -34.79
C THR A 169 -1.78 36.54 -35.61
N ILE A 170 -1.66 36.27 -36.91
CA ILE A 170 -1.10 37.20 -37.88
C ILE A 170 -2.12 38.32 -38.09
N SER A 171 -1.96 39.44 -37.38
CA SER A 171 -2.64 40.70 -37.72
C SER A 171 -1.74 41.50 -38.67
N LEU A 172 -2.27 41.80 -39.86
CA LEU A 172 -1.61 42.59 -40.88
C LEU A 172 -1.82 44.09 -40.69
N VAL A 173 -0.72 44.87 -40.83
CA VAL A 173 -0.66 46.24 -41.40
C VAL A 173 -1.19 47.41 -40.52
N PRO A 174 -0.68 48.67 -40.61
CA PRO A 174 0.55 49.21 -41.23
C PRO A 174 1.53 49.90 -40.23
N SER A 175 2.71 50.28 -40.74
CA SER A 175 3.78 51.00 -40.03
C SER A 175 3.56 52.52 -39.87
N THR A 176 4.03 53.11 -38.77
CA THR A 176 4.52 54.51 -38.71
C THR A 176 5.73 54.66 -37.78
N THR A 177 6.48 55.75 -38.00
CA THR A 177 7.89 56.02 -37.69
C THR A 177 8.28 56.42 -36.25
N THR A 178 9.43 55.90 -35.81
CA THR A 178 10.54 56.59 -35.08
C THR A 178 10.30 57.20 -33.68
N SER A 179 10.98 56.69 -32.64
CA SER A 179 12.08 57.41 -31.91
C SER A 179 12.59 56.73 -30.63
N ALA A 180 13.90 56.45 -30.59
CA ALA A 180 14.87 56.55 -29.48
C ALA A 180 14.70 55.83 -28.10
N SER A 181 15.81 55.17 -27.72
CA SER A 181 16.48 55.19 -26.39
C SER A 181 16.36 53.96 -25.45
N THR A 182 17.48 53.22 -25.35
CA THR A 182 18.27 52.85 -24.14
C THR A 182 17.48 52.44 -22.87
N THR A 183 17.75 51.31 -22.19
CA THR A 183 19.05 50.98 -21.56
C THR A 183 19.15 49.51 -21.09
N LYS A 184 20.36 49.08 -20.73
CA LYS A 184 20.75 47.75 -20.26
C LYS A 184 20.86 47.66 -18.70
N GLU A 185 21.36 46.63 -18.00
CA GLU A 185 21.88 45.31 -18.45
C GLU A 185 21.29 44.09 -17.68
N PRO A 186 21.84 43.49 -16.57
CA PRO A 186 21.82 42.02 -16.54
C PRO A 186 21.58 41.27 -15.20
N THR A 187 21.34 39.96 -15.35
CA THR A 187 21.81 38.82 -14.51
C THR A 187 21.73 38.86 -12.98
N ASN A 188 21.30 37.74 -12.38
CA ASN A 188 22.30 36.84 -11.79
C ASN A 188 21.91 35.36 -11.66
N PHE A 189 22.94 34.52 -11.69
CA PHE A 189 22.91 33.07 -11.83
C PHE A 189 23.64 32.49 -10.61
N ILE A 190 23.02 31.60 -9.81
CA ILE A 190 23.73 30.89 -8.73
C ILE A 190 23.49 29.39 -8.86
N LYS A 191 24.57 28.67 -9.22
CA LYS A 191 24.69 27.21 -9.06
C LYS A 191 25.16 26.90 -7.64
N GLY A 192 24.48 25.97 -6.96
CA GLY A 192 24.94 25.33 -5.73
C GLY A 192 24.98 23.83 -5.92
N THR A 193 26.12 23.20 -5.66
CA THR A 193 26.41 21.81 -6.04
C THR A 193 26.48 20.89 -4.82
N THR A 194 25.88 19.70 -4.93
CA THR A 194 26.09 18.48 -4.11
C THR A 194 26.02 18.57 -2.58
N ASN A 195 25.21 17.70 -1.99
CA ASN A 195 25.79 16.70 -1.09
C ASN A 195 25.05 15.36 -1.14
N ARG A 196 25.79 14.29 -0.84
CA ARG A 196 25.45 12.90 -1.16
C ARG A 196 25.35 12.10 0.14
N PHE A 197 24.15 11.66 0.53
CA PHE A 197 23.98 10.63 1.55
C PHE A 197 23.16 9.46 1.00
N SER A 198 23.67 8.25 1.22
CA SER A 198 23.09 7.01 0.74
C SER A 198 22.50 6.24 1.92
N SER A 199 21.22 5.89 1.81
CA SER A 199 20.62 4.80 2.57
C SER A 199 19.99 3.81 1.60
N LYS A 200 20.62 2.64 1.46
CA LYS A 200 20.05 1.51 0.72
C LYS A 200 18.99 0.84 1.60
N SER A 201 17.81 0.58 1.07
CA SER A 201 16.90 -0.43 1.61
C SER A 201 16.74 -1.54 0.58
N ALA A 202 17.01 -2.78 0.98
CA ALA A 202 17.02 -3.95 0.10
C ALA A 202 15.76 -4.79 0.33
N ALA A 203 14.80 -4.74 -0.60
CA ALA A 203 13.63 -5.62 -0.60
C ALA A 203 12.90 -5.72 -1.97
N GLN A 204 13.62 -5.78 -3.09
CA GLN A 204 13.05 -6.27 -4.37
C GLN A 204 14.06 -7.18 -5.08
N ILE A 205 14.05 -8.46 -4.72
CA ILE A 205 14.71 -9.50 -5.51
C ILE A 205 13.77 -9.84 -6.68
N ASN A 206 14.26 -9.67 -7.91
CA ASN A 206 13.47 -9.80 -9.12
C ASN A 206 13.03 -11.25 -9.35
N LYS A 207 11.72 -11.47 -9.49
CA LYS A 207 11.14 -12.76 -9.91
C LYS A 207 11.58 -13.20 -11.31
N ASN A 208 12.19 -12.31 -12.10
CA ASN A 208 12.70 -12.62 -13.45
C ASN A 208 14.13 -13.18 -13.48
N GLU A 209 14.97 -12.96 -12.46
CA GLU A 209 16.37 -13.42 -12.49
C GLU A 209 16.49 -14.95 -12.32
N ASN A 210 15.61 -15.55 -11.51
CA ASN A 210 15.58 -17.01 -11.30
C ASN A 210 15.24 -17.80 -12.57
N ASN A 211 14.45 -17.22 -13.49
CA ASN A 211 14.10 -17.90 -14.74
C ASN A 211 15.26 -17.94 -15.74
N MET A 212 16.16 -16.95 -15.72
CA MET A 212 17.34 -16.94 -16.60
C MET A 212 18.40 -17.93 -16.13
N LEU A 213 18.60 -18.06 -14.80
CA LEU A 213 19.49 -19.05 -14.19
C LEU A 213 19.02 -20.50 -14.37
N ALA A 214 17.70 -20.75 -14.29
CA ALA A 214 17.15 -22.07 -14.52
C ALA A 214 17.36 -22.54 -15.97
N LEU A 215 17.24 -21.63 -16.95
CA LEU A 215 17.38 -21.96 -18.37
C LEU A 215 18.84 -22.26 -18.75
N THR A 216 19.82 -21.55 -18.19
CA THR A 216 21.25 -21.77 -18.45
C THR A 216 21.80 -23.04 -17.79
N LEU A 217 21.27 -23.43 -16.62
CA LEU A 217 21.57 -24.73 -16.03
C LEU A 217 21.00 -25.89 -16.87
N LEU A 218 19.79 -25.74 -17.42
CA LEU A 218 19.17 -26.79 -18.24
C LEU A 218 19.94 -27.04 -19.55
N THR A 219 20.41 -25.98 -20.22
CA THR A 219 21.20 -26.14 -21.46
C THR A 219 22.58 -26.72 -21.22
N LEU A 220 23.24 -26.38 -20.10
CA LEU A 220 24.52 -27.00 -19.71
C LEU A 220 24.37 -28.49 -19.39
N ILE A 221 23.28 -28.90 -18.73
CA ILE A 221 23.02 -30.32 -18.44
C ILE A 221 22.79 -31.11 -19.73
N ILE A 222 22.05 -30.57 -20.70
CA ILE A 222 21.81 -31.23 -21.99
C ILE A 222 23.13 -31.40 -22.77
N TYR A 223 24.02 -30.41 -22.75
CA TYR A 223 25.34 -30.44 -23.43
C TYR A 223 26.35 -31.44 -22.82
N TYR A 224 26.12 -31.92 -21.59
CA TYR A 224 26.98 -32.92 -20.94
C TYR A 224 26.39 -34.34 -20.95
N ILE A 225 25.18 -34.52 -21.48
CA ILE A 225 24.48 -35.82 -21.57
C ILE A 225 24.43 -36.36 -23.01
N PHE A 226 24.66 -35.52 -24.01
CA PHE A 226 24.72 -35.85 -25.45
C PHE A 226 26.02 -35.37 -26.07
#